data_AF-A0A2H3KR60-F1
#
_entry.id   AF-A0A2H3KR60-F1
#
_cell.length_a   1.000
_cell.length_b   1.000
_cell.length_c   1.000
_cell.angle_alpha   90.00
_cell.angle_beta   90.00
_cell.angle_gamma   90.00
#
_symmetry.space_group_name_H-M   'P 1'
#
loop_
_entity.id
_entity.type
_entity.pdbx_description
1 polymer ?
#
loop_
_entity_poly.entity_id
_entity_poly.type
_entity_poly.pdbx_seq_one_letter_code
_entity_poly.pdbx_strand_id
1 'polypeptide(L)'
;MAQVAQDAAATSRESAAEQVSVLTGLTAATRHIALLSAMLATCGSLYFSEVLRWIPCELCWYQRILMYPLAVVLLVGILRDDRGLAWYGLPFSLSGIALSLYHYLQVIQLIPPAACVGLVPCGIDYLTPILTGPLSFIKIPFLALVAFGLISVMLGNYALAGAPVPSAQGRRGSRVAAVVIVVVTILVFVGLGLLVGL
;
A
#
# COMPACT_ATOMS: atom_id res chain seq x y z
N MET A 1 -52.11 -12.51 -5.37
CA MET A 1 -51.40 -11.33 -4.79
C MET A 1 -50.39 -11.73 -3.70
N ALA A 2 -50.72 -12.64 -2.77
CA ALA A 2 -49.77 -13.10 -1.74
C ALA A 2 -48.50 -13.78 -2.32
N GLN A 3 -48.66 -14.61 -3.37
CA GLN A 3 -47.54 -15.31 -4.02
C GLN A 3 -46.50 -14.32 -4.62
N VAL A 4 -46.97 -13.29 -5.33
CA VAL A 4 -46.10 -12.29 -5.97
C VAL A 4 -45.30 -11.49 -4.93
N ALA A 5 -45.88 -11.23 -3.75
CA ALA A 5 -45.17 -10.57 -2.65
C ALA A 5 -44.12 -11.47 -1.99
N GLN A 6 -44.36 -12.79 -1.92
CA GLN A 6 -43.41 -13.77 -1.40
C GLN A 6 -42.23 -13.97 -2.37
N ASP A 7 -42.49 -14.00 -3.67
CA ASP A 7 -41.45 -14.16 -4.70
C ASP A 7 -40.54 -12.91 -4.79
N ALA A 8 -41.10 -11.71 -4.65
CA ALA A 8 -40.34 -10.46 -4.54
C ALA A 8 -39.49 -10.37 -3.24
N ALA A 9 -40.00 -10.93 -2.13
CA ALA A 9 -39.27 -11.01 -0.87
C ALA A 9 -38.14 -12.05 -0.91
N ALA A 10 -38.29 -13.13 -1.68
CA ALA A 10 -37.25 -14.15 -1.87
C ALA A 10 -36.09 -13.60 -2.72
N THR A 11 -36.40 -12.99 -3.86
CA THR A 11 -35.40 -12.38 -4.76
C THR A 11 -34.62 -11.23 -4.11
N SER A 12 -35.26 -10.42 -3.26
CA SER A 12 -34.55 -9.36 -2.51
C SER A 12 -33.64 -9.90 -1.39
N ARG A 13 -33.95 -11.06 -0.80
CA ARG A 13 -33.08 -11.74 0.17
C ARG A 13 -31.89 -12.41 -0.50
N GLU A 14 -32.10 -12.98 -1.69
CA GLU A 14 -31.03 -13.59 -2.50
C GLU A 14 -30.03 -12.53 -2.99
N SER A 15 -30.50 -11.39 -3.51
CA SER A 15 -29.62 -10.30 -3.94
C SER A 15 -28.87 -9.66 -2.77
N ALA A 16 -29.51 -9.52 -1.61
CA ALA A 16 -28.85 -9.04 -0.39
C ALA A 16 -27.78 -10.03 0.10
N ALA A 17 -28.04 -11.34 0.06
CA ALA A 17 -27.07 -12.36 0.45
C ALA A 17 -25.86 -12.41 -0.51
N GLU A 18 -26.11 -12.27 -1.81
CA GLU A 18 -25.05 -12.19 -2.83
C GLU A 18 -24.21 -10.91 -2.68
N GLN A 19 -24.84 -9.76 -2.45
CA GLN A 19 -24.14 -8.50 -2.18
C GLN A 19 -23.29 -8.56 -0.91
N VAL A 20 -23.80 -9.17 0.17
CA VAL A 20 -23.04 -9.38 1.41
C VAL A 20 -21.84 -10.30 1.17
N SER A 21 -21.99 -11.36 0.35
CA SER A 21 -20.89 -12.27 -0.01
C SER A 21 -19.79 -11.55 -0.82
N VAL A 22 -20.16 -10.79 -1.85
CA VAL A 22 -19.23 -10.01 -2.66
C VAL A 22 -18.51 -8.94 -1.84
N LEU A 23 -19.25 -8.21 -1.00
CA LEU A 23 -18.68 -7.18 -0.13
C LEU A 23 -17.72 -7.77 0.92
N THR A 24 -18.04 -8.95 1.47
CA THR A 24 -17.16 -9.72 2.37
C THR A 24 -15.89 -10.15 1.66
N GLY A 25 -15.99 -10.61 0.40
CA GLY A 25 -14.84 -10.97 -0.44
C GLY A 25 -13.93 -9.78 -0.75
N LEU A 26 -14.51 -8.64 -1.12
CA LEU A 26 -13.77 -7.39 -1.33
C LEU A 26 -13.06 -6.93 -0.05
N THR A 27 -13.75 -6.99 1.09
CA THR A 27 -13.21 -6.62 2.40
C THR A 27 -12.04 -7.52 2.81
N ALA A 28 -12.09 -8.82 2.48
CA ALA A 28 -10.98 -9.73 2.73
C ALA A 28 -9.75 -9.43 1.85
N ALA A 29 -9.95 -8.87 0.65
CA ALA A 29 -8.87 -8.52 -0.26
C ALA A 29 -8.13 -7.23 0.14
N THR A 30 -8.78 -6.27 0.82
CA THR A 30 -8.19 -4.95 1.13
C THR A 30 -6.86 -5.05 1.89
N ARG A 31 -6.77 -5.92 2.91
CA ARG A 31 -5.52 -6.11 3.68
C ARG A 31 -4.38 -6.66 2.82
N HIS A 32 -4.67 -7.51 1.83
CA HIS A 32 -3.68 -8.06 0.92
C HIS A 32 -3.21 -7.00 -0.09
N ILE A 33 -4.11 -6.15 -0.56
CA ILE A 33 -3.78 -5.01 -1.43
C ILE A 33 -2.89 -4.01 -0.67
N ALA A 34 -3.20 -3.72 0.60
CA ALA A 34 -2.36 -2.90 1.46
C ALA A 34 -0.96 -3.50 1.62
N LEU A 35 -0.86 -4.81 1.90
CA LEU A 35 0.43 -5.50 1.99
C LEU A 35 1.21 -5.41 0.68
N LEU A 36 0.56 -5.68 -0.46
CA LEU A 36 1.20 -5.59 -1.77
C LEU A 36 1.75 -4.18 -2.02
N SER A 37 0.96 -3.14 -1.73
CA SER A 37 1.40 -1.75 -1.88
C SER A 37 2.62 -1.44 -1.01
N ALA A 38 2.62 -1.85 0.26
CA ALA A 38 3.75 -1.66 1.17
C ALA A 38 5.00 -2.41 0.71
N MET A 39 4.85 -3.63 0.19
CA MET A 39 5.94 -4.42 -0.36
C MET A 39 6.53 -3.78 -1.63
N LEU A 40 5.69 -3.33 -2.56
CA LEU A 40 6.13 -2.63 -3.78
C LEU A 40 6.87 -1.33 -3.45
N ALA A 41 6.37 -0.55 -2.49
CA ALA A 41 7.04 0.68 -2.05
C ALA A 41 8.38 0.39 -1.35
N THR A 42 8.42 -0.65 -0.50
CA THR A 42 9.64 -1.05 0.21
C THR A 42 10.70 -1.56 -0.77
N CYS A 43 10.38 -2.56 -1.59
CA CYS A 43 11.30 -3.11 -2.58
C CYS A 43 11.69 -2.08 -3.65
N GLY A 44 10.74 -1.25 -4.12
CA GLY A 44 11.01 -0.17 -5.07
C GLY A 44 12.01 0.86 -4.53
N SER A 45 11.82 1.31 -3.28
CA SER A 45 12.77 2.24 -2.66
C SER A 45 14.16 1.64 -2.44
N LEU A 46 14.27 0.35 -2.14
CA LEU A 46 15.56 -0.36 -2.06
C LEU A 46 16.20 -0.52 -3.43
N TYR A 47 15.41 -0.81 -4.46
CA TYR A 47 15.91 -0.92 -5.83
C TYR A 47 16.52 0.40 -6.32
N PHE A 48 15.87 1.52 -6.02
CA PHE A 48 16.40 2.85 -6.34
C PHE A 48 17.74 3.12 -5.65
N SER A 49 17.94 2.71 -4.39
CA SER A 49 19.19 2.96 -3.67
C SER A 49 20.32 2.00 -4.03
N GLU A 50 20.02 0.69 -4.12
CA GLU A 50 21.05 -0.33 -4.30
C GLU A 50 21.42 -0.59 -5.75
N VAL A 51 20.43 -0.61 -6.65
CA VAL A 51 20.63 -0.93 -8.07
C VAL A 51 20.88 0.34 -8.87
N LEU A 52 20.01 1.35 -8.75
CA LEU A 52 20.17 2.61 -9.48
C LEU A 52 21.11 3.63 -8.83
N ARG A 53 21.60 3.33 -7.61
CA ARG A 53 22.53 4.18 -6.85
C ARG A 53 22.02 5.60 -6.58
N TRP A 54 20.70 5.77 -6.48
CA TRP A 54 20.11 7.05 -6.11
C TRP A 54 20.22 7.27 -4.61
N ILE A 55 20.86 8.38 -4.23
CA ILE A 55 21.08 8.73 -2.83
C ILE A 55 19.77 9.29 -2.27
N PRO A 56 19.19 8.69 -1.21
CA PRO A 56 17.97 9.21 -0.60
C PRO A 56 18.26 10.51 0.17
N CYS A 57 17.38 11.49 0.02
CA CYS A 57 17.38 12.68 0.87
C CYS A 57 16.84 12.38 2.29
N GLU A 58 16.93 13.35 3.19
CA GLU A 58 16.47 13.21 4.58
C GLU A 58 14.96 12.90 4.68
N LEU A 59 14.13 13.59 3.87
CA LEU A 59 12.69 13.32 3.84
C LEU A 59 12.37 11.93 3.31
N CYS A 60 13.08 11.43 2.30
CA CYS A 60 12.96 10.04 1.85
C CYS A 60 13.29 9.05 2.97
N TRP A 61 14.28 9.35 3.80
CA TRP A 61 14.62 8.51 4.95
C TRP A 61 13.47 8.41 5.95
N TYR A 62 12.83 9.52 6.30
CA TYR A 62 11.65 9.49 7.16
C TYR A 62 10.49 8.69 6.53
N GLN A 63 10.29 8.76 5.21
CA GLN A 63 9.30 7.93 4.52
C GLN A 63 9.62 6.43 4.65
N ARG A 64 10.90 6.04 4.54
CA ARG A 64 11.34 4.64 4.71
C ARG A 64 11.12 4.14 6.13
N ILE A 65 11.41 4.96 7.14
CA ILE A 65 11.17 4.63 8.56
C ILE A 65 9.68 4.35 8.81
N LEU A 66 8.77 5.03 8.10
CA LEU A 66 7.34 4.76 8.20
C LEU A 66 6.89 3.55 7.37
N MET A 67 7.41 3.38 6.15
CA MET A 67 6.95 2.34 5.22
C MET A 67 7.48 0.94 5.57
N TYR A 68 8.75 0.82 5.98
CA TYR A 68 9.39 -0.50 6.13
C TYR A 68 8.81 -1.29 7.30
N PRO A 69 8.63 -0.71 8.50
CA PRO A 69 7.94 -1.39 9.58
C PRO A 69 6.49 -1.70 9.22
N LEU A 70 5.82 -0.81 8.47
CA LEU A 70 4.43 -1.01 8.05
C LEU A 70 4.25 -2.26 7.19
N ALA A 71 5.18 -2.56 6.28
CA ALA A 71 5.15 -3.81 5.50
C ALA A 71 5.18 -5.06 6.41
N VAL A 72 6.03 -5.03 7.45
CA VAL A 72 6.14 -6.13 8.43
C VAL A 72 4.88 -6.22 9.30
N VAL A 73 4.35 -5.10 9.78
CA VAL A 73 3.13 -5.04 10.59
C VAL A 73 1.94 -5.61 9.81
N LEU A 74 1.79 -5.24 8.53
CA LEU A 74 0.75 -5.77 7.65
C LEU A 74 0.86 -7.28 7.47
N LEU A 75 2.07 -7.79 7.20
CA LEU A 75 2.31 -9.22 7.06
C LEU A 75 1.94 -9.97 8.35
N VAL A 76 2.48 -9.54 9.49
CA VAL A 76 2.25 -10.22 10.78
C VAL A 76 0.77 -10.15 11.16
N GLY A 77 0.11 -9.02 10.94
CA GLY A 77 -1.32 -8.86 11.19
C GLY A 77 -2.18 -9.81 10.35
N ILE A 78 -1.85 -10.01 9.07
CA ILE A 78 -2.56 -10.98 8.21
C ILE A 78 -2.28 -12.42 8.66
N LEU A 79 -1.03 -12.75 9.00
CA LEU A 79 -0.66 -14.10 9.44
C LEU A 79 -1.36 -14.50 10.76
N ARG A 80 -1.48 -13.53 11.68
CA ARG A 80 -2.19 -13.69 12.95
C ARG A 80 -3.70 -13.55 12.85
N ASP A 81 -4.22 -13.12 11.70
CA ASP A 81 -5.63 -12.80 11.50
C ASP A 81 -6.13 -11.75 12.53
N ASP A 82 -5.27 -10.77 12.81
CA ASP A 82 -5.49 -9.75 13.83
C ASP A 82 -6.50 -8.70 13.34
N ARG A 83 -7.63 -8.59 14.06
CA ARG A 83 -8.68 -7.60 13.77
C ARG A 83 -8.24 -6.18 14.09
N GLY A 84 -7.26 -6.02 14.98
CA GLY A 84 -6.68 -4.74 15.36
C GLY A 84 -5.69 -4.17 14.34
N LEU A 85 -5.40 -4.89 13.25
CA LEU A 85 -4.38 -4.51 12.26
C LEU A 85 -4.50 -3.06 11.78
N ALA A 86 -5.72 -2.58 11.53
CA ALA A 86 -5.93 -1.20 11.09
C ALA A 86 -5.49 -0.16 12.12
N TRP A 87 -5.64 -0.42 13.42
CA TRP A 87 -5.27 0.52 14.48
C TRP A 87 -3.76 0.70 14.61
N TYR A 88 -2.98 -0.31 14.26
CA TYR A 88 -1.52 -0.22 14.24
C TYR A 88 -0.99 0.29 12.90
N GLY A 89 -1.64 -0.05 11.79
CA GLY A 89 -1.20 0.35 10.44
C GLY A 89 -1.58 1.78 10.05
N LEU A 90 -2.76 2.27 10.43
CA LEU A 90 -3.26 3.59 10.06
C LEU A 90 -2.38 4.75 10.57
N PRO A 91 -1.88 4.77 11.82
CA PRO A 91 -0.99 5.83 12.27
C PRO A 91 0.24 5.98 11.37
N PHE A 92 0.88 4.86 11.01
CA PHE A 92 2.03 4.86 10.10
C PHE A 92 1.67 5.38 8.72
N SER A 93 0.57 4.91 8.14
CA SER A 93 0.19 5.30 6.78
C SER A 93 -0.27 6.76 6.70
N LEU A 94 -1.00 7.26 7.70
CA LEU A 94 -1.44 8.65 7.76
C LEU A 94 -0.27 9.62 7.97
N SER A 95 0.69 9.29 8.86
CA SER A 95 1.93 10.05 8.99
C SER A 95 2.74 10.03 7.69
N GLY A 96 2.75 8.89 6.99
CA GLY A 96 3.39 8.75 5.69
C GLY A 96 2.76 9.65 4.62
N ILE A 97 1.42 9.75 4.57
CA ILE A 97 0.71 10.69 3.68
C ILE A 97 1.14 12.13 3.96
N ALA A 98 1.14 12.56 5.22
CA ALA A 98 1.48 13.94 5.56
C ALA A 98 2.92 14.28 5.13
N LEU A 99 3.86 13.38 5.41
CA LEU A 99 5.28 13.60 5.10
C LEU A 99 5.59 13.48 3.60
N SER A 100 4.94 12.57 2.89
CA SER A 100 5.08 12.42 1.43
C SER A 100 4.44 13.58 0.67
N LEU A 101 3.29 14.08 1.12
CA LEU A 101 2.67 15.28 0.59
C LEU A 101 3.58 16.50 0.77
N TYR A 102 4.09 16.72 1.99
CA TYR A 102 5.04 17.81 2.26
C TYR A 102 6.27 17.74 1.33
N HIS A 103 6.86 16.56 1.19
CA HIS A 103 8.00 16.36 0.30
C HIS A 103 7.65 16.61 -1.18
N TYR A 104 6.50 16.14 -1.64
CA TYR A 104 6.04 16.39 -3.00
C TYR A 104 5.88 17.89 -3.29
N LEU A 105 5.30 18.64 -2.36
CA LEU A 105 5.13 20.10 -2.47
C LEU A 105 6.48 20.84 -2.56
N GLN A 106 7.52 20.36 -1.89
CA GLN A 106 8.87 20.91 -2.02
C GLN A 106 9.49 20.61 -3.40
N VAL A 107 9.33 19.39 -3.91
CA VAL A 107 9.91 19.00 -5.21
C VAL A 107 9.29 19.80 -6.35
N ILE A 108 7.98 20.05 -6.31
CA ILE A 108 7.28 20.89 -7.31
C ILE A 108 7.47 22.40 -7.09
N GLN A 109 8.33 22.81 -6.14
CA GLN A 109 8.64 24.21 -5.82
C GLN A 109 7.44 25.06 -5.36
N LEU A 110 6.38 24.43 -4.82
CA LEU A 110 5.25 25.17 -4.26
C LEU A 110 5.58 25.72 -2.86
N ILE A 111 6.47 25.04 -2.14
CA ILE A 111 7.00 25.44 -0.83
C ILE A 111 8.51 25.55 -0.97
N PRO A 112 9.16 26.54 -0.33
CA PRO A 112 10.62 26.63 -0.35
C PRO A 112 11.23 25.32 0.16
N PRO A 113 12.25 24.78 -0.55
CA PRO A 113 12.93 23.60 -0.09
C PRO A 113 13.59 23.88 1.27
N ALA A 114 13.49 22.92 2.19
CA ALA A 114 14.22 23.02 3.45
C ALA A 114 15.73 23.21 3.18
N ALA A 115 16.40 23.94 4.07
CA ALA A 115 17.85 24.08 4.00
C ALA A 115 18.50 22.70 3.90
N CYS A 116 19.50 22.54 3.03
CA CYS A 116 20.14 21.24 2.83
C CYS A 116 20.97 20.87 4.06
N VAL A 117 20.38 20.11 4.99
CA VAL A 117 21.07 19.60 6.18
C VAL A 117 21.72 18.22 5.90
N GLY A 118 21.32 17.55 4.82
CA GLY A 118 21.81 16.23 4.42
C GLY A 118 22.81 16.23 3.25
N LEU A 119 23.20 15.02 2.82
CA LEU A 119 24.13 14.77 1.71
C LEU A 119 23.61 15.28 0.35
N VAL A 120 22.29 15.28 0.16
CA VAL A 120 21.61 15.68 -1.08
C VAL A 120 20.35 16.49 -0.75
N PRO A 121 20.06 17.58 -1.49
CA PRO A 121 18.84 18.36 -1.27
C PRO A 121 17.55 17.55 -1.54
N CYS A 122 16.52 17.77 -0.73
CA CYS A 122 15.21 17.12 -0.93
C CYS A 122 14.47 17.60 -2.20
N GLY A 123 14.91 18.70 -2.81
CA GLY A 123 14.35 19.20 -4.08
C GLY A 123 14.86 18.48 -5.34
N ILE A 124 15.82 17.55 -5.20
CA ILE A 124 16.36 16.82 -6.36
C ILE A 124 15.33 15.83 -6.89
N ASP A 125 15.16 15.85 -8.21
CA ASP A 125 14.24 14.99 -8.92
C ASP A 125 14.96 14.08 -9.90
N TYR A 126 14.96 12.79 -9.57
CA TYR A 126 15.56 11.73 -10.39
C TYR A 126 14.65 11.21 -11.50
N LEU A 127 13.32 11.44 -11.43
CA LEU A 127 12.36 10.79 -12.33
C LEU A 127 12.05 11.62 -13.58
N THR A 128 12.01 12.95 -13.50
CA THR A 128 11.69 13.79 -14.66
C THR A 128 12.59 13.59 -15.88
N PRO A 129 13.92 13.39 -15.74
CA PRO A 129 14.77 13.10 -16.88
C PRO A 129 14.39 11.81 -17.62
N ILE A 130 13.73 10.86 -16.94
CA ILE A 130 13.32 9.56 -17.48
C ILE A 130 11.85 9.58 -17.93
N LEU A 131 10.97 10.18 -17.15
CA LEU A 131 9.53 10.28 -17.39
C LEU A 131 9.20 11.62 -18.07
N THR A 132 9.38 11.68 -19.39
CA THR A 132 9.12 12.88 -20.19
C THR A 132 7.64 13.05 -20.56
N GLY A 133 7.20 14.30 -20.76
CA GLY A 133 5.86 14.63 -21.25
C GLY A 133 4.80 14.71 -20.15
N PRO A 134 3.58 14.16 -20.35
CA PRO A 134 2.49 14.30 -19.39
C PRO A 134 2.75 13.55 -18.07
N LEU A 135 3.75 12.68 -18.00
CA LEU A 135 4.12 11.91 -16.80
C LEU A 135 5.18 12.60 -15.92
N SER A 136 5.65 13.79 -16.30
CA SER A 136 6.67 14.55 -15.56
C SER A 136 6.26 15.01 -14.16
N PHE A 137 4.96 14.95 -13.83
CA PHE A 137 4.45 15.18 -12.47
C PHE A 137 4.74 14.01 -11.52
N ILE A 138 5.05 12.81 -12.03
CA ILE A 138 5.34 11.64 -11.22
C ILE A 138 6.75 11.76 -10.66
N LYS A 139 6.83 12.13 -9.38
CA LYS A 139 8.07 12.20 -8.60
C LYS A 139 8.13 11.03 -7.63
N ILE A 140 9.32 10.73 -7.11
CA ILE A 140 9.49 9.72 -6.03
C ILE A 140 8.54 9.97 -4.84
N PRO A 141 8.44 11.19 -4.27
CA PRO A 141 7.50 11.43 -3.16
C PRO A 141 6.03 11.26 -3.54
N PHE A 142 5.67 11.46 -4.81
CA PHE A 142 4.31 11.21 -5.28
C PHE A 142 3.97 9.71 -5.26
N LEU A 143 4.90 8.86 -5.68
CA LEU A 143 4.72 7.40 -5.61
C LEU A 143 4.54 6.93 -4.16
N ALA A 144 5.31 7.50 -3.22
CA ALA A 144 5.15 7.22 -1.80
C ALA A 144 3.78 7.70 -1.28
N LEU A 145 3.33 8.89 -1.69
CA LEU A 145 2.02 9.43 -1.34
C LEU A 145 0.89 8.51 -1.81
N VAL A 146 0.96 8.01 -3.05
CA VAL A 146 -0.03 7.07 -3.59
C VAL A 146 -0.01 5.75 -2.80
N ALA A 147 1.17 5.22 -2.46
CA ALA A 147 1.27 3.98 -1.68
C ALA A 147 0.67 4.14 -0.28
N PHE A 148 1.05 5.18 0.47
CA PHE A 148 0.48 5.44 1.80
C PHE A 148 -1.01 5.76 1.75
N GLY A 149 -1.47 6.47 0.71
CA GLY A 149 -2.88 6.73 0.44
C GLY A 149 -3.67 5.43 0.23
N LEU A 150 -3.17 4.56 -0.65
CA LEU A 150 -3.80 3.27 -0.94
C LEU A 150 -3.87 2.40 0.32
N ILE A 151 -2.78 2.31 1.08
CA ILE A 151 -2.75 1.56 2.35
C ILE A 151 -3.78 2.13 3.34
N SER A 152 -3.86 3.45 3.47
CA SER A 152 -4.81 4.12 4.39
C SER A 152 -6.26 3.84 4.00
N VAL A 153 -6.60 3.93 2.71
CA VAL A 153 -7.96 3.64 2.22
C VAL A 153 -8.32 2.17 2.44
N MET A 154 -7.39 1.25 2.14
CA MET A 154 -7.63 -0.19 2.33
C MET A 154 -7.79 -0.57 3.81
N LEU A 155 -6.93 -0.03 4.69
CA LEU A 155 -7.04 -0.28 6.14
C LEU A 155 -8.25 0.41 6.76
N GLY A 156 -8.60 1.62 6.29
CA GLY A 156 -9.81 2.31 6.73
C GLY A 156 -11.07 1.53 6.36
N ASN A 157 -11.14 1.00 5.14
CA ASN A 157 -12.24 0.12 4.74
C ASN A 157 -12.28 -1.16 5.60
N TYR A 158 -11.12 -1.79 5.85
CA TYR A 158 -11.04 -2.96 6.73
C TYR A 158 -11.53 -2.67 8.16
N ALA A 159 -11.21 -1.49 8.70
CA ALA A 159 -11.68 -1.07 10.02
C ALA A 159 -13.20 -0.84 10.07
N LEU A 160 -13.77 -0.23 9.03
CA LEU A 160 -15.20 0.12 8.95
C LEU A 160 -16.09 -1.09 8.67
N ALA A 161 -15.67 -1.97 7.76
CA ALA A 161 -16.46 -3.13 7.34
C ALA A 161 -16.57 -4.20 8.43
N GLY A 162 -15.64 -4.23 9.39
CA GLY A 162 -15.55 -5.26 10.42
C GLY A 162 -15.09 -6.60 9.82
N ALA A 163 -13.99 -7.16 10.36
CA ALA A 163 -13.42 -8.39 9.82
C ALA A 163 -14.38 -9.59 10.02
N PRO A 164 -14.82 -10.26 8.94
CA PRO A 164 -15.61 -11.50 9.06
C PRO A 164 -14.72 -12.60 9.63
N VAL A 165 -15.28 -13.47 10.49
CA VAL A 165 -14.54 -14.60 11.08
C VAL A 165 -14.26 -15.62 9.97
N PRO A 166 -13.01 -15.85 9.53
CA PRO A 166 -12.76 -16.78 8.45
C PRO A 166 -12.87 -18.23 8.95
N SER A 167 -13.36 -19.13 8.09
CA SER A 167 -13.29 -20.57 8.33
C SER A 167 -11.82 -21.04 8.40
N ALA A 168 -11.56 -22.22 8.96
CA ALA A 168 -10.18 -22.74 9.06
C ALA A 168 -9.47 -22.83 7.70
N GLN A 169 -10.20 -23.22 6.65
CA GLN A 169 -9.71 -23.24 5.26
C GLN A 169 -9.46 -21.83 4.71
N GLY A 170 -10.35 -20.88 5.00
CA GLY A 170 -10.18 -19.46 4.64
C GLY A 170 -8.95 -18.81 5.29
N ARG A 171 -8.66 -19.13 6.55
CA ARG A 171 -7.44 -18.68 7.24
C ARG A 171 -6.18 -19.19 6.55
N ARG A 172 -6.14 -20.47 6.16
CA ARG A 172 -4.99 -21.04 5.43
C ARG A 172 -4.78 -20.33 4.10
N GLY A 173 -5.87 -20.12 3.33
CA GLY A 173 -5.80 -19.40 2.06
C GLY A 173 -5.24 -17.99 2.20
N SER A 174 -5.73 -17.21 3.17
CA SER A 174 -5.24 -15.85 3.40
C SER A 174 -3.76 -15.80 3.82
N ARG A 175 -3.32 -16.74 4.67
CA ARG A 175 -1.90 -16.84 5.04
C ARG A 175 -1.02 -17.16 3.83
N VAL A 176 -1.44 -18.13 3.01
CA VAL A 176 -0.72 -18.49 1.78
C VAL A 176 -0.65 -17.28 0.84
N ALA A 177 -1.77 -16.57 0.63
CA ALA A 177 -1.79 -15.37 -0.20
C ALA A 177 -0.81 -14.29 0.28
N ALA A 178 -0.77 -14.02 1.58
CA ALA A 178 0.17 -13.05 2.16
C ALA A 178 1.64 -13.45 1.96
N VAL A 179 1.97 -14.72 2.19
CA VAL A 179 3.33 -15.24 1.97
C VAL A 179 3.70 -15.18 0.48
N VAL A 180 2.78 -15.57 -0.40
CA VAL A 180 2.99 -15.51 -1.86
C VAL A 180 3.26 -14.08 -2.31
N ILE A 181 2.47 -13.11 -1.83
CA ILE A 181 2.71 -11.68 -2.14
C ILE A 181 4.15 -11.29 -1.78
N VAL A 182 4.57 -11.57 -0.54
CA VAL A 182 5.92 -11.20 -0.06
C VAL A 182 7.01 -11.89 -0.88
N VAL A 183 6.92 -13.20 -1.04
CA VAL A 183 7.94 -14.00 -1.73
C VAL A 183 8.03 -13.58 -3.20
N VAL A 184 6.90 -13.47 -3.90
CA VAL A 184 6.88 -13.09 -5.31
C VAL A 184 7.43 -11.68 -5.49
N THR A 185 7.03 -10.71 -4.67
CA THR A 185 7.57 -9.35 -4.78
C THR A 185 9.07 -9.32 -4.56
N ILE A 186 9.59 -10.03 -3.55
CA ILE A 186 11.04 -10.10 -3.31
C ILE A 186 11.76 -10.75 -4.51
N LEU A 187 11.29 -11.90 -4.98
CA LEU A 187 11.91 -12.60 -6.10
C LEU A 187 11.93 -11.76 -7.39
N VAL A 188 10.86 -11.03 -7.67
CA VAL A 188 10.78 -10.14 -8.83
C VAL A 188 11.83 -9.03 -8.74
N PHE A 189 11.93 -8.35 -7.59
CA PHE A 189 12.88 -7.25 -7.43
C PHE A 189 14.34 -7.72 -7.38
N VAL A 190 14.61 -8.85 -6.73
CA VAL A 190 15.95 -9.46 -6.72
C VAL A 190 16.33 -9.93 -8.12
N GLY A 191 15.43 -10.61 -8.83
CA GLY A 191 15.65 -11.04 -10.20
C GLY A 191 15.92 -9.87 -11.14
N LEU A 192 15.13 -8.80 -11.03
CA LEU A 192 15.36 -7.56 -11.80
C LEU A 192 16.71 -6.92 -11.46
N GLY A 193 17.07 -6.86 -10.18
CA GLY A 193 18.35 -6.31 -9.74
C GLY A 193 19.55 -7.11 -10.25
N LEU A 194 19.45 -8.44 -10.25
CA LEU A 194 20.47 -9.31 -10.84
C LEU A 194 20.58 -9.11 -12.36
N LEU A 195 19.45 -9.00 -13.06
CA LEU A 195 19.43 -8.78 -14.51
C LEU A 195 20.04 -7.45 -14.95
N VAL A 196 19.84 -6.39 -14.17
CA VAL A 196 20.37 -5.05 -14.48
C VAL A 196 21.81 -4.88 -13.98
N GLY A 197 22.21 -5.64 -12.96
CA GLY A 197 23.57 -5.63 -12.41
C GLY A 197 24.58 -6.56 -13.10
N LEU A 198 24.12 -7.44 -14.00
CA LEU A 198 24.91 -8.28 -14.91
C LEU A 198 25.27 -7.50 -16.18
#